data_AF-A0A024U570-F1
#
_entry.id   AF-A0A024U570-F1
#
_cell.length_a   1.000
_cell.length_b   1.000
_cell.length_c   1.000
_cell.angle_alpha   90.00
_cell.angle_beta   90.00
_cell.angle_gamma   90.00
#
_symmetry.space_group_name_H-M   'P 1'
#
loop_
_entity.id
_entity.type
_entity.pdbx_description
1 polymer ?
#
loop_
_entity_poly.entity_id
_entity_poly.type
_entity_poly.pdbx_seq_one_letter_code
_entity_poly.pdbx_strand_id
1 'polypeptide(L)'
;MSEQEGTKRKAAYRFSIPVDIDMLKEVMFACPHDAPYGQTSSRWQEVGEHMRALLGPELSAGGCRKRHDDLMAAFKKETVKSMRASGTEEEYLEREQLLQDLSDMIESANDKRKSIQEEKDKKADRRESDGHLIREAALAGLKRKATAQDSLDESEDDDRSPSKKKESRGTTPLKEAVSAVVDFAAIMEASHKLMREDQEMQKEAHVLALRKLELDEQRFLLDKAEREARFAAEQVERQTQFEFMQGTVELLRALAQKM
;
A
#
# COMPACT_ATOMS: atom_id res chain seq x y z
N MET A 1 -22.46 -1.82 55.11
CA MET A 1 -21.16 -1.35 54.58
C MET A 1 -20.81 -2.27 53.45
N SER A 2 -20.84 -1.78 52.21
CA SER A 2 -20.59 -2.61 51.03
C SER A 2 -19.08 -2.67 50.79
N GLU A 3 -18.52 -3.86 50.91
CA GLU A 3 -17.11 -4.13 50.66
C GLU A 3 -16.83 -3.91 49.17
N GLN A 4 -15.99 -2.92 48.90
CA GLN A 4 -15.51 -2.58 47.56
C GLN A 4 -14.35 -3.53 47.27
N GLU A 5 -14.63 -4.67 46.63
CA GLU A 5 -13.59 -5.55 46.10
C GLU A 5 -12.73 -4.77 45.11
N GLY A 6 -11.50 -4.47 45.49
CA GLY A 6 -10.51 -3.87 44.61
C GLY A 6 -10.26 -4.79 43.43
N THR A 7 -10.72 -4.38 42.25
CA THR A 7 -10.43 -5.05 40.97
C THR A 7 -8.93 -5.11 40.77
N LYS A 8 -8.33 -6.26 41.11
CA LYS A 8 -6.96 -6.59 40.75
C LYS A 8 -6.87 -6.52 39.22
N ARG A 9 -5.98 -5.68 38.68
CA ARG A 9 -5.75 -5.62 37.23
C ARG A 9 -5.35 -7.02 36.76
N LYS A 10 -6.13 -7.61 35.85
CA LYS A 10 -5.76 -8.87 35.21
C LYS A 10 -4.37 -8.73 34.60
N ALA A 11 -3.52 -9.75 34.79
CA ALA A 11 -2.20 -9.78 34.18
C ALA A 11 -2.34 -9.71 32.66
N ALA A 12 -1.50 -8.91 32.01
CA ALA A 12 -1.50 -8.83 30.55
C ALA A 12 -1.19 -10.21 29.96
N TYR A 13 -1.94 -10.60 28.93
CA TYR A 13 -1.69 -11.83 28.19
C TYR A 13 -0.25 -11.87 27.67
N ARG A 14 0.42 -13.02 27.83
CA ARG A 14 1.79 -13.22 27.36
C ARG A 14 1.78 -13.83 25.97
N PHE A 15 2.08 -13.00 24.96
CA PHE A 15 2.22 -13.45 23.59
C PHE A 15 3.49 -14.29 23.40
N SER A 16 3.32 -15.49 22.85
CA SER A 16 4.40 -16.33 22.31
C SER A 16 4.43 -16.21 20.79
N ILE A 17 5.42 -16.82 20.15
CA ILE A 17 5.58 -16.76 18.69
C ILE A 17 4.45 -17.47 17.94
N PRO A 18 4.01 -18.68 18.32
CA PRO A 18 2.83 -19.29 17.72
C PRO A 18 1.59 -18.39 17.82
N VAL A 19 1.41 -17.74 18.97
CA VAL A 19 0.27 -16.82 19.17
C VAL A 19 0.42 -15.55 18.33
N ASP A 20 1.65 -15.04 18.14
CA ASP A 20 1.89 -13.95 17.20
C ASP A 20 1.51 -14.37 15.78
N ILE A 21 1.89 -15.58 15.34
CA ILE A 21 1.55 -16.10 14.01
C ILE A 21 0.04 -16.18 13.80
N ASP A 22 -0.69 -16.80 14.75
CA ASP A 22 -2.15 -16.89 14.68
C ASP A 22 -2.78 -15.50 14.65
N MET A 23 -2.30 -14.58 15.48
CA MET A 23 -2.78 -13.20 15.54
C MET A 23 -2.52 -12.44 14.24
N LEU A 24 -1.35 -12.61 13.60
CA LEU A 24 -1.06 -11.99 12.31
C LEU A 24 -1.96 -12.55 11.21
N LYS A 25 -2.19 -13.86 11.18
CA LYS A 25 -3.14 -14.50 10.24
C LYS A 25 -4.56 -13.94 10.38
N GLU A 26 -5.03 -13.76 11.61
CA GLU A 26 -6.33 -13.14 11.87
C GLU A 26 -6.38 -11.66 11.43
N VAL A 27 -5.29 -10.90 11.62
CA VAL A 27 -5.20 -9.52 11.13
C VAL A 27 -5.22 -9.47 9.60
N MET A 28 -4.56 -10.41 8.92
CA MET A 28 -4.63 -10.54 7.46
C MET A 28 -6.03 -10.91 6.99
N PHE A 29 -6.78 -11.71 7.75
CA PHE A 29 -8.14 -12.10 7.41
C PHE A 29 -9.14 -10.94 7.60
N ALA A 30 -9.11 -10.26 8.76
CA ALA A 30 -10.05 -9.19 9.07
C ALA A 30 -9.73 -7.86 8.36
N CYS A 31 -8.50 -7.70 7.85
CA CYS A 31 -7.97 -6.50 7.21
C CYS A 31 -8.31 -5.18 7.95
N PRO A 32 -7.94 -4.98 9.23
CA PRO A 32 -8.28 -3.74 9.94
C PRO A 32 -7.72 -2.45 9.30
N HIS A 33 -6.63 -2.57 8.56
CA HIS A 33 -5.94 -1.45 7.88
C HIS A 33 -6.67 -0.94 6.63
N ASP A 34 -7.50 -1.79 6.02
CA ASP A 34 -8.35 -1.49 4.85
C ASP A 34 -9.81 -1.23 5.24
N ALA A 35 -10.09 -1.15 6.55
CA ALA A 35 -11.43 -0.88 7.04
C ALA A 35 -11.93 0.51 6.58
N PRO A 36 -13.21 0.65 6.20
CA PRO A 36 -13.82 1.95 5.95
C PRO A 36 -13.69 2.88 7.16
N TYR A 37 -13.81 4.19 6.90
CA TYR A 37 -13.75 5.21 7.96
C TYR A 37 -14.71 4.88 9.11
N GLY A 38 -14.18 4.89 10.35
CA GLY A 38 -14.91 4.55 11.56
C GLY A 38 -15.08 3.05 11.86
N GLN A 39 -14.72 2.15 10.94
CA GLN A 39 -14.92 0.70 11.11
C GLN A 39 -13.68 -0.07 11.59
N THR A 40 -12.50 0.58 11.66
CA THR A 40 -11.26 -0.05 12.13
C THR A 40 -11.43 -0.70 13.51
N SER A 41 -12.17 -0.07 14.43
CA SER A 41 -12.42 -0.65 15.75
C SER A 41 -13.23 -1.95 15.69
N SER A 42 -14.19 -2.06 14.76
CA SER A 42 -14.99 -3.26 14.57
C SER A 42 -14.12 -4.41 14.06
N ARG A 43 -13.24 -4.13 13.08
CA ARG A 43 -12.32 -5.16 12.56
C ARG A 43 -11.33 -5.66 13.61
N TRP A 44 -10.88 -4.79 14.51
CA TRP A 44 -10.09 -5.24 15.65
C TRP A 44 -10.89 -6.06 16.67
N GLN A 45 -12.20 -5.81 16.82
CA GLN A 45 -13.07 -6.65 17.63
C GLN A 45 -13.18 -8.05 17.05
N GLU A 46 -13.38 -8.18 15.73
CA GLU A 46 -13.41 -9.47 15.02
C GLU A 46 -12.11 -10.27 15.27
N VAL A 47 -10.93 -9.65 15.08
CA VAL A 47 -9.63 -10.28 15.40
C VAL A 47 -9.60 -10.76 16.86
N GLY A 48 -10.03 -9.92 17.81
CA GLY A 48 -10.03 -10.27 19.23
C GLY A 48 -11.00 -11.40 19.57
N GLU A 49 -12.13 -11.51 18.87
CA GLU A 49 -13.12 -12.58 19.04
C GLU A 49 -12.60 -13.91 18.50
N HIS A 50 -11.99 -13.93 17.32
CA HIS A 50 -11.39 -15.13 16.75
C HIS A 50 -10.23 -15.63 17.60
N MET A 51 -9.32 -14.73 17.99
CA MET A 51 -8.20 -15.05 18.88
C MET A 51 -8.66 -15.61 20.22
N ARG A 52 -9.78 -15.09 20.76
CA ARG A 52 -10.38 -15.61 21.98
C ARG A 52 -10.99 -16.99 21.79
N ALA A 53 -11.61 -17.25 20.64
CA ALA A 53 -12.16 -18.56 20.31
C ALA A 53 -11.05 -19.62 20.21
N LEU A 54 -9.88 -19.26 19.70
CA LEU A 54 -8.73 -20.16 19.53
C LEU A 54 -7.96 -20.40 20.84
N LEU A 55 -7.71 -19.35 21.64
CA LEU A 55 -6.71 -19.39 22.72
C LEU A 55 -7.27 -19.02 24.11
N GLY A 56 -8.56 -18.66 24.19
CA GLY A 56 -9.27 -18.44 25.44
C GLY A 56 -9.53 -16.97 25.82
N PRO A 57 -10.32 -16.74 26.89
CA PRO A 57 -10.94 -15.47 27.26
C PRO A 57 -9.97 -14.35 27.66
N GLU A 58 -8.71 -14.67 27.93
CA GLU A 58 -7.71 -13.70 28.40
C GLU A 58 -7.20 -12.77 27.29
N LEU A 59 -7.47 -13.09 26.02
CA LEU A 59 -7.17 -12.22 24.90
C LEU A 59 -8.26 -11.15 24.70
N SER A 60 -7.78 -9.94 24.39
CA SER A 60 -8.63 -8.80 24.08
C SER A 60 -8.24 -8.18 22.74
N ALA A 61 -9.21 -7.62 22.04
CA ALA A 61 -9.00 -6.87 20.79
C ALA A 61 -7.91 -5.79 20.93
N GLY A 62 -7.94 -5.05 22.05
CA GLY A 62 -6.93 -4.03 22.35
C GLY A 62 -5.54 -4.63 22.58
N GLY A 63 -5.45 -5.81 23.20
CA GLY A 63 -4.19 -6.54 23.37
C GLY A 63 -3.61 -7.01 22.04
N CYS A 64 -4.44 -7.61 21.17
CA CYS A 64 -4.05 -8.03 19.82
C CYS A 64 -3.55 -6.84 18.99
N ARG A 65 -4.31 -5.73 18.97
CA ARG A 65 -3.91 -4.50 18.26
C ARG A 65 -2.57 -3.97 18.75
N LYS A 66 -2.41 -3.83 20.07
CA LYS A 66 -1.17 -3.33 20.64
C LYS A 66 0.01 -4.24 20.28
N ARG A 67 -0.17 -5.55 20.38
CA ARG A 67 0.87 -6.52 20.03
C ARG A 67 1.25 -6.44 18.56
N HIS A 68 0.28 -6.36 17.66
CA HIS A 68 0.50 -6.13 16.23
C HIS A 68 1.31 -4.85 15.99
N ASP A 69 0.92 -3.73 16.60
CA ASP A 69 1.59 -2.45 16.42
C ASP A 69 3.05 -2.50 16.92
N ASP A 70 3.30 -3.17 18.06
CA ASP A 70 4.64 -3.41 18.59
C ASP A 70 5.49 -4.28 17.64
N LEU A 71 4.91 -5.35 17.07
CA LEU A 71 5.57 -6.22 16.08
C LEU A 71 5.92 -5.48 14.80
N MET A 72 4.97 -4.73 14.22
CA MET A 72 5.19 -3.92 13.02
C MET A 72 6.24 -2.82 13.27
N ALA A 73 6.24 -2.21 14.45
CA ALA A 73 7.23 -1.21 14.81
C ALA A 73 8.64 -1.82 14.96
N ALA A 74 8.75 -3.02 15.52
CA ALA A 74 10.01 -3.75 15.58
C ALA A 74 10.47 -4.20 14.18
N PHE A 75 9.53 -4.62 13.32
CA PHE A 75 9.81 -5.08 11.95
C PHE A 75 10.42 -3.97 11.12
N LYS A 76 9.79 -2.79 11.13
CA LYS A 76 10.29 -1.60 10.42
C LYS A 76 11.65 -1.09 10.92
N LYS A 77 12.07 -1.50 12.11
CA LYS A 77 13.39 -1.18 12.68
C LYS A 77 14.39 -2.32 12.52
N GLU A 78 14.03 -3.39 11.84
CA GLU A 78 14.81 -4.63 11.70
C GLU A 78 15.18 -5.27 13.06
N THR A 79 14.39 -4.98 14.11
CA THR A 79 14.63 -5.46 15.48
C THR A 79 13.73 -6.62 15.90
N VAL A 80 12.95 -7.22 15.00
CA VAL A 80 12.11 -8.39 15.33
C VAL A 80 12.94 -9.57 15.87
N LYS A 81 14.19 -9.68 15.42
CA LYS A 81 15.15 -10.70 15.88
C LYS A 81 15.58 -10.52 17.34
N SER A 82 15.43 -9.32 17.93
CA SER A 82 15.71 -9.11 19.35
C SER A 82 14.53 -9.47 20.28
N MET A 83 13.33 -9.68 19.72
CA MET A 83 12.15 -10.14 20.45
C MET A 83 12.02 -11.68 20.54
N ARG A 84 13.12 -12.41 20.30
CA ARG A 84 13.15 -13.88 20.37
C ARG A 84 13.23 -14.31 21.84
N ALA A 85 12.12 -14.81 22.39
CA ALA A 85 12.09 -15.37 23.75
C ALA A 85 12.08 -16.91 23.75
N SER A 86 11.54 -17.53 22.69
CA SER A 86 11.51 -18.99 22.42
C SER A 86 10.76 -19.24 21.11
N GLY A 87 11.18 -20.20 20.28
CA GLY A 87 10.50 -20.60 19.04
C GLY A 87 11.46 -21.32 18.09
N THR A 88 10.92 -22.04 17.10
CA THR A 88 11.72 -22.74 16.08
C THR A 88 12.14 -21.78 14.95
N GLU A 89 13.13 -22.17 14.16
CA GLU A 89 13.58 -21.36 13.01
C GLU A 89 12.42 -21.12 12.03
N GLU A 90 11.59 -22.13 11.80
CA GLU A 90 10.41 -22.08 10.94
C GLU A 90 9.37 -21.08 11.47
N GLU A 91 9.08 -21.08 12.77
CA GLU A 91 8.15 -20.12 13.38
C GLU A 91 8.65 -18.67 13.27
N TYR A 92 9.96 -18.45 13.39
CA TYR A 92 10.52 -17.10 13.20
C TYR A 92 10.35 -16.62 11.75
N LEU A 93 10.65 -17.50 10.79
CA LEU A 93 10.54 -17.20 9.36
C LEU A 93 9.08 -16.95 8.95
N GLU A 94 8.14 -17.78 9.42
CA GLU A 94 6.71 -17.59 9.14
C GLU A 94 6.23 -16.24 9.68
N ARG A 95 6.56 -15.90 10.92
CA ARG A 95 6.19 -14.60 11.50
C ARG A 95 6.79 -13.43 10.71
N GLU A 96 8.06 -13.54 10.30
CA GLU A 96 8.74 -12.49 9.53
C GLU A 96 8.11 -12.32 8.14
N GLN A 97 7.74 -13.41 7.48
CA GLN A 97 7.00 -13.39 6.21
C GLN A 97 5.64 -12.73 6.36
N LEU A 98 4.85 -13.11 7.37
CA LEU A 98 3.54 -12.52 7.63
C LEU A 98 3.62 -11.01 7.90
N LEU A 99 4.67 -10.55 8.58
CA LEU A 99 4.91 -9.12 8.83
C LEU A 99 5.27 -8.37 7.55
N GLN A 100 6.05 -8.98 6.65
CA GLN A 100 6.34 -8.40 5.34
C GLN A 100 5.06 -8.29 4.51
N ASP A 101 4.28 -9.37 4.40
CA ASP A 101 3.03 -9.38 3.63
C ASP A 101 2.03 -8.34 4.15
N LEU A 102 1.90 -8.21 5.48
CA LEU A 102 1.09 -7.17 6.11
C LEU A 102 1.60 -5.76 5.81
N SER A 103 2.92 -5.54 5.83
CA SER A 103 3.51 -4.24 5.47
C SER A 103 3.13 -3.86 4.04
N ASP A 104 3.30 -4.78 3.10
CA ASP A 104 3.02 -4.56 1.68
C ASP A 104 1.52 -4.29 1.44
N MET A 105 0.63 -5.03 2.12
CA MET A 105 -0.82 -4.78 2.06
C MET A 105 -1.20 -3.41 2.62
N ILE A 106 -0.61 -3.01 3.76
CA ILE A 106 -0.86 -1.70 4.38
C ILE A 106 -0.38 -0.57 3.45
N GLU A 107 0.79 -0.71 2.84
CA GLU A 107 1.34 0.25 1.87
C GLU A 107 0.43 0.36 0.64
N SER A 108 0.02 -0.77 0.07
CA SER A 108 -0.94 -0.80 -1.04
C SER A 108 -2.26 -0.10 -0.69
N ALA A 109 -2.81 -0.35 0.50
CA ALA A 109 -4.03 0.30 0.98
C ALA A 109 -3.84 1.82 1.19
N ASN A 110 -2.67 2.25 1.64
CA ASN A 110 -2.34 3.65 1.80
C ASN A 110 -2.24 4.37 0.45
N ASP A 111 -1.60 3.75 -0.54
CA ASP A 111 -1.45 4.35 -1.87
C ASP A 111 -2.79 4.42 -2.63
N LYS A 112 -3.64 3.39 -2.47
CA LYS A 112 -5.04 3.45 -2.91
C LYS A 112 -5.81 4.60 -2.26
N ARG A 113 -5.65 4.81 -0.95
CA ARG A 113 -6.31 5.94 -0.24
C ARG A 113 -5.80 7.30 -0.71
N LYS A 114 -4.48 7.45 -0.88
CA LYS A 114 -3.86 8.69 -1.38
C LYS A 114 -4.33 9.03 -2.78
N SER A 115 -4.29 8.07 -3.72
CA SER A 115 -4.77 8.28 -5.09
C SER A 115 -6.25 8.68 -5.16
N ILE A 116 -7.11 8.05 -4.36
CA ILE A 116 -8.53 8.45 -4.25
C ILE A 116 -8.67 9.88 -3.72
N GLN A 117 -7.85 10.26 -2.73
CA GLN A 117 -7.87 11.60 -2.15
C GLN A 117 -7.38 12.66 -3.15
N GLU A 118 -6.27 12.41 -3.83
CA GLU A 118 -5.73 13.29 -4.87
C GLU A 118 -6.72 13.50 -6.01
N GLU A 119 -7.43 12.45 -6.44
CA GLU A 119 -8.48 12.58 -7.46
C GLU A 119 -9.69 13.39 -6.97
N LYS A 120 -10.02 13.33 -5.68
CA LYS A 120 -11.07 14.18 -5.09
C LYS A 120 -10.63 15.64 -5.03
N ASP A 121 -9.38 15.89 -4.64
CA ASP A 121 -8.83 17.25 -4.52
C ASP A 121 -8.70 17.92 -5.89
N LYS A 122 -8.21 17.20 -6.92
CA LYS A 122 -8.20 17.69 -8.31
C LYS A 122 -9.60 18.03 -8.81
N LYS A 123 -10.63 17.24 -8.44
CA LYS A 123 -12.03 17.52 -8.80
C LYS A 123 -12.59 18.73 -8.06
N ALA A 124 -12.19 18.94 -6.79
CA ALA A 124 -12.58 20.11 -6.02
C ALA A 124 -11.94 21.39 -6.61
N ASP A 125 -10.64 21.35 -6.90
CA ASP A 125 -9.89 22.45 -7.50
C ASP A 125 -10.45 22.85 -8.88
N ARG A 126 -10.77 21.86 -9.74
CA ARG A 126 -11.45 22.10 -11.02
C ARG A 126 -12.80 22.82 -10.84
N ARG A 127 -13.59 22.45 -9.83
CA ARG A 127 -14.89 23.11 -9.56
C ARG A 127 -14.71 24.55 -9.06
N GLU A 128 -13.69 24.81 -8.25
CA GLU A 128 -13.39 26.16 -7.76
C GLU A 128 -12.88 27.05 -8.90
N SER A 129 -11.98 26.54 -9.74
CA SER A 129 -11.49 27.21 -10.94
C SER A 129 -12.63 27.53 -11.92
N ASP A 130 -13.49 26.56 -12.22
CA ASP A 130 -14.65 26.76 -13.11
C ASP A 130 -15.63 27.78 -12.52
N GLY A 131 -15.86 27.73 -11.20
CA GLY A 131 -16.64 28.74 -10.48
C GLY A 131 -16.06 30.15 -10.58
N HIS A 132 -14.72 30.30 -10.59
CA HIS A 132 -14.05 31.57 -10.79
C HIS A 132 -14.27 32.10 -12.22
N LEU A 133 -14.11 31.25 -13.22
CA LEU A 133 -14.32 31.60 -14.64
C LEU A 133 -15.76 32.08 -14.90
N ILE A 134 -16.76 31.39 -14.32
CA ILE A 134 -18.17 31.79 -14.45
C ILE A 134 -18.41 33.17 -13.82
N ARG A 135 -17.82 33.44 -12.66
CA ARG A 135 -17.94 34.73 -11.97
C ARG A 135 -17.30 35.85 -12.77
N GLU A 136 -16.11 35.63 -13.34
CA GLU A 136 -15.41 36.60 -14.18
C GLU A 136 -16.21 36.90 -15.47
N ALA A 137 -16.73 35.85 -16.14
CA ALA A 137 -17.55 36.00 -17.34
C ALA A 137 -18.84 36.80 -17.08
N ALA A 138 -19.48 36.60 -15.92
CA ALA A 138 -20.67 37.37 -15.53
C ALA A 138 -20.36 38.87 -15.33
N LEU A 139 -19.24 39.20 -14.66
CA LEU A 139 -18.79 40.58 -14.48
C LEU A 139 -18.41 41.25 -15.81
N ALA A 140 -17.73 40.53 -16.70
CA ALA A 140 -17.41 41.02 -18.04
C ALA A 140 -18.66 41.25 -18.91
N GLY A 141 -19.68 40.39 -18.78
CA GLY A 141 -20.99 40.60 -19.40
C GLY A 141 -21.68 41.86 -18.91
N LEU A 142 -21.64 42.13 -17.60
CA LEU A 142 -22.24 43.33 -17.01
C LEU A 142 -21.49 44.60 -17.40
N LYS A 143 -20.15 44.55 -17.45
CA LYS A 143 -19.31 45.69 -17.87
C LYS A 143 -19.57 46.09 -19.32
N ARG A 144 -19.75 45.12 -20.22
CA ARG A 144 -20.15 45.37 -21.63
C ARG A 144 -21.54 45.98 -21.75
N LYS A 145 -22.47 45.60 -20.86
CA LYS A 145 -23.82 46.18 -20.80
C LYS A 145 -23.81 47.63 -20.24
N ALA A 146 -22.95 47.92 -19.27
CA ALA A 146 -22.80 49.26 -18.72
C ALA A 146 -22.17 50.24 -19.74
N THR A 147 -21.14 49.82 -20.47
CA THR A 147 -20.54 50.66 -21.54
C THR A 147 -21.44 50.86 -22.75
N ALA A 148 -22.40 49.97 -22.99
CA ALA A 148 -23.40 50.14 -24.05
C ALA A 148 -24.57 51.07 -23.65
N GLN A 149 -24.70 51.42 -22.36
CA GLN A 149 -25.68 52.39 -21.87
C GLN A 149 -25.08 53.79 -21.63
N ASP A 150 -23.76 53.96 -21.72
CA ASP A 150 -23.04 55.22 -21.44
C ASP A 150 -22.65 56.00 -22.71
N SER A 151 -23.29 55.71 -23.85
CA SER A 151 -22.99 56.36 -25.14
C SER A 151 -24.23 56.87 -25.86
N LEU A 152 -25.20 57.45 -25.14
CA LEU A 152 -26.35 58.13 -25.74
C LEU A 152 -26.81 59.34 -24.89
N ASP A 153 -26.30 60.52 -25.26
CA ASP A 153 -26.85 61.87 -25.02
C ASP A 153 -26.14 62.77 -26.07
N GLU A 154 -26.71 63.58 -26.97
CA GLU A 154 -28.01 64.23 -27.19
C GLU A 154 -28.28 64.37 -28.72
N SER A 155 -29.55 64.40 -29.14
CA SER A 155 -30.17 65.42 -30.04
C SER A 155 -31.45 64.92 -30.75
N GLU A 156 -32.39 65.86 -30.90
CA GLU A 156 -33.84 65.72 -31.10
C GLU A 156 -34.31 65.44 -32.55
N ASP A 157 -35.51 64.83 -32.64
CA ASP A 157 -36.57 64.82 -33.68
C ASP A 157 -36.25 64.67 -35.19
N ASP A 158 -36.80 63.62 -35.82
CA ASP A 158 -37.94 63.72 -36.78
C ASP A 158 -38.33 62.32 -37.36
N ASP A 159 -39.60 62.21 -37.72
CA ASP A 159 -40.45 61.10 -38.15
C ASP A 159 -39.93 60.18 -39.29
N ARG A 160 -39.98 58.84 -39.08
CA ARG A 160 -40.60 57.84 -40.02
C ARG A 160 -40.38 56.36 -39.64
N SER A 161 -41.50 55.69 -39.38
CA SER A 161 -41.89 54.26 -39.65
C SER A 161 -40.90 53.07 -39.53
N PRO A 162 -41.33 51.92 -38.96
CA PRO A 162 -40.46 50.81 -38.58
C PRO A 162 -40.28 49.78 -39.70
N SER A 163 -39.04 49.51 -40.11
CA SER A 163 -38.69 48.31 -40.90
C SER A 163 -37.82 47.37 -40.07
N LYS A 164 -38.45 46.31 -39.58
CA LYS A 164 -37.80 45.17 -38.93
C LYS A 164 -36.91 44.44 -39.94
N LYS A 165 -35.58 44.55 -39.81
CA LYS A 165 -34.63 43.56 -40.36
C LYS A 165 -34.05 42.76 -39.19
N LYS A 166 -34.68 41.62 -38.95
CA LYS A 166 -34.20 40.55 -38.08
C LYS A 166 -33.15 39.79 -38.89
N GLU A 167 -31.87 40.09 -38.67
CA GLU A 167 -30.79 39.32 -39.30
C GLU A 167 -30.82 37.88 -38.82
N SER A 168 -30.80 37.00 -39.82
CA SER A 168 -30.89 35.56 -39.74
C SER A 168 -29.69 34.97 -39.01
N ARG A 169 -29.91 34.57 -37.76
CA ARG A 169 -29.03 33.67 -37.02
C ARG A 169 -29.23 32.25 -37.56
N GLY A 170 -28.59 31.96 -38.68
CA GLY A 170 -28.69 30.68 -39.39
C GLY A 170 -27.30 30.12 -39.71
N THR A 171 -26.54 29.74 -38.70
CA THR A 171 -25.39 28.83 -38.87
C THR A 171 -25.81 27.45 -38.41
N THR A 172 -26.15 26.67 -39.43
CA THR A 172 -26.55 25.27 -39.54
C THR A 172 -26.07 24.26 -38.46
N PRO A 173 -26.95 23.35 -38.00
CA PRO A 173 -26.62 22.17 -37.17
C PRO A 173 -25.50 21.28 -37.74
N LEU A 174 -25.27 21.36 -39.06
CA LEU A 174 -24.22 20.61 -39.76
C LEU A 174 -22.80 21.02 -39.33
N LYS A 175 -22.56 22.29 -38.96
CA LYS A 175 -21.23 22.76 -38.52
C LYS A 175 -20.88 22.27 -37.12
N GLU A 176 -21.86 22.23 -36.22
CA GLU A 176 -21.70 21.68 -34.87
C GLU A 176 -21.47 20.16 -34.92
N ALA A 177 -22.19 19.44 -35.80
CA ALA A 177 -21.98 18.02 -36.01
C ALA A 177 -20.58 17.70 -36.57
N VAL A 178 -20.07 18.51 -37.51
CA VAL A 178 -18.71 18.35 -38.05
C VAL A 178 -17.64 18.64 -37.00
N SER A 179 -17.82 19.66 -36.16
CA SER A 179 -16.89 19.97 -35.05
C SER A 179 -16.82 18.82 -34.05
N ALA A 180 -17.97 18.27 -33.65
CA ALA A 180 -18.01 17.16 -32.71
C ALA A 180 -17.31 15.89 -33.23
N VAL A 181 -17.36 15.64 -34.54
CA VAL A 181 -16.66 14.50 -35.16
C VAL A 181 -15.13 14.71 -35.16
N VAL A 182 -14.65 15.94 -35.36
CA VAL A 182 -13.23 16.27 -35.28
C VAL A 182 -12.71 16.13 -33.84
N ASP A 183 -13.49 16.59 -32.85
CA ASP A 183 -13.14 16.43 -31.44
C ASP A 183 -13.08 14.95 -31.04
N PHE A 184 -14.03 14.14 -31.52
CA PHE A 184 -14.03 12.69 -31.27
C PHE A 184 -12.84 11.98 -31.93
N ALA A 185 -12.47 12.37 -33.16
CA ALA A 185 -11.28 11.83 -33.83
C ALA A 185 -9.99 12.17 -33.05
N ALA A 186 -9.86 13.40 -32.54
CA ALA A 186 -8.73 13.81 -31.71
C ALA A 186 -8.65 13.03 -30.39
N ILE A 187 -9.80 12.77 -29.74
CA ILE A 187 -9.88 11.95 -28.52
C ILE A 187 -9.46 10.50 -28.81
N MET A 188 -9.90 9.93 -29.92
CA MET A 188 -9.54 8.56 -30.32
C MET A 188 -8.04 8.41 -30.61
N GLU A 189 -7.45 9.38 -31.30
CA GLU A 189 -6.01 9.39 -31.61
C GLU A 189 -5.17 9.54 -30.33
N ALA A 190 -5.59 10.42 -29.40
CA ALA A 190 -4.98 10.55 -28.08
C ALA A 190 -5.09 9.25 -27.27
N SER A 191 -6.24 8.58 -27.32
CA SER A 191 -6.46 7.29 -26.63
C SER A 191 -5.56 6.18 -27.19
N HIS A 192 -5.40 6.11 -28.52
CA HIS A 192 -4.50 5.15 -29.17
C HIS A 192 -3.02 5.42 -28.89
N LYS A 193 -2.64 6.69 -28.71
CA LYS A 193 -1.29 7.08 -28.27
C LYS A 193 -1.03 6.61 -26.84
N LEU A 194 -1.97 6.86 -25.93
CA LEU A 194 -1.90 6.40 -24.54
C LEU A 194 -1.84 4.87 -24.42
N MET A 195 -2.65 4.15 -25.19
CA MET A 195 -2.64 2.68 -25.22
C MET A 195 -1.29 2.10 -25.68
N ARG A 196 -0.60 2.77 -26.63
CA ARG A 196 0.74 2.35 -27.05
C ARG A 196 1.80 2.60 -25.98
N GLU A 197 1.77 3.79 -25.37
CA GLU A 197 2.68 4.13 -24.27
C GLU A 197 2.50 3.17 -23.08
N ASP A 198 1.25 2.81 -22.74
CA ASP A 198 0.98 1.82 -21.69
C ASP A 198 1.50 0.42 -22.05
N GLN A 199 1.35 -0.01 -23.31
CA GLN A 199 1.92 -1.27 -23.79
C GLN A 199 3.46 -1.29 -23.75
N GLU A 200 4.10 -0.16 -24.03
CA GLU A 200 5.56 -0.03 -23.94
C GLU A 200 6.01 -0.12 -22.48
N MET A 201 5.37 0.61 -21.56
CA MET A 201 5.65 0.50 -20.14
C MET A 201 5.43 -0.92 -19.60
N GLN A 202 4.37 -1.60 -20.04
CA GLN A 202 4.12 -3.00 -19.66
C GLN A 202 5.22 -3.94 -20.14
N LYS A 203 5.74 -3.75 -21.35
CA LYS A 203 6.86 -4.54 -21.88
C LYS A 203 8.14 -4.28 -21.10
N GLU A 204 8.44 -3.02 -20.80
CA GLU A 204 9.61 -2.66 -19.99
C GLU A 204 9.53 -3.25 -18.58
N ALA A 205 8.35 -3.14 -17.94
CA ALA A 205 8.09 -3.75 -16.64
C ALA A 205 8.26 -5.29 -16.68
N HIS A 206 7.78 -5.95 -17.74
CA HIS A 206 7.95 -7.38 -17.92
C HIS A 206 9.44 -7.77 -18.08
N VAL A 207 10.23 -7.01 -18.85
CA VAL A 207 11.67 -7.24 -19.00
C VAL A 207 12.39 -7.10 -17.65
N LEU A 208 12.06 -6.06 -16.88
CA LEU A 208 12.62 -5.87 -15.54
C LEU A 208 12.23 -7.00 -14.59
N ALA A 209 11.00 -7.51 -14.67
CA ALA A 209 10.54 -8.63 -13.87
C ALA A 209 11.33 -9.92 -14.17
N LEU A 210 11.57 -10.23 -15.44
CA LEU A 210 12.40 -11.37 -15.83
C LEU A 210 13.84 -11.23 -15.32
N ARG A 211 14.43 -10.05 -15.42
CA ARG A 211 15.79 -9.81 -14.94
C ARG A 211 15.89 -9.96 -13.41
N LYS A 212 14.86 -9.52 -12.68
CA LYS A 212 14.79 -9.69 -11.23
C LYS A 212 14.74 -11.17 -10.86
N LEU A 213 13.90 -11.95 -11.55
CA LEU A 213 13.78 -13.38 -11.35
C LEU A 213 15.11 -14.11 -11.58
N GLU A 214 15.82 -13.77 -12.65
CA GLU A 214 17.15 -14.34 -12.94
C GLU A 214 18.18 -14.03 -11.82
N LEU A 215 18.17 -12.80 -11.28
CA LEU A 215 19.06 -12.43 -10.18
C LEU A 215 18.70 -13.16 -8.88
N ASP A 216 17.42 -13.38 -8.62
CA ASP A 216 16.96 -14.11 -7.44
C ASP A 216 17.31 -15.60 -7.53
N GLU A 217 17.23 -16.21 -8.72
CA GLU A 217 17.73 -17.57 -8.97
C GLU A 217 19.25 -17.68 -8.73
N GLN A 218 20.02 -16.69 -9.21
CA GLN A 218 21.47 -16.66 -8.98
C GLN A 218 21.82 -16.53 -7.48
N ARG A 219 21.09 -15.70 -6.74
CA ARG A 219 21.25 -15.57 -5.28
C ARG A 219 20.95 -16.88 -4.58
N PHE A 220 19.85 -17.55 -4.95
CA PHE A 220 19.51 -18.85 -4.39
C PHE A 220 20.61 -19.90 -4.60
N LEU A 221 21.20 -19.94 -5.81
CA LEU A 221 22.29 -20.86 -6.11
C LEU A 221 23.55 -20.56 -5.29
N LEU A 222 23.88 -19.28 -5.10
CA LEU A 222 25.00 -18.88 -4.25
C LEU A 222 24.77 -19.26 -2.78
N ASP A 223 23.59 -18.97 -2.24
CA ASP A 223 23.23 -19.33 -0.86
C ASP A 223 23.26 -20.86 -0.66
N LYS A 224 22.79 -21.62 -1.65
CA LYS A 224 22.87 -23.09 -1.63
C LYS A 224 24.33 -23.56 -1.61
N ALA A 225 25.16 -23.04 -2.51
CA ALA A 225 26.57 -23.40 -2.58
C ALA A 225 27.32 -23.02 -1.29
N GLU A 226 27.00 -21.89 -0.67
CA GLU A 226 27.58 -21.48 0.60
C GLU A 226 27.21 -22.45 1.73
N ARG A 227 25.94 -22.85 1.83
CA ARG A 227 25.50 -23.84 2.83
C ARG A 227 26.19 -25.18 2.62
N GLU A 228 26.29 -25.66 1.39
CA GLU A 228 26.98 -26.91 1.06
C GLU A 228 28.47 -26.83 1.41
N ALA A 229 29.14 -25.70 1.13
CA ALA A 229 30.54 -25.49 1.49
C ALA A 229 30.75 -25.46 3.01
N ARG A 230 29.85 -24.82 3.78
CA ARG A 230 29.90 -24.82 5.25
C ARG A 230 29.73 -26.23 5.81
N PHE A 231 28.77 -26.99 5.29
CA PHE A 231 28.57 -28.38 5.70
C PHE A 231 29.78 -29.26 5.36
N ALA A 232 30.36 -29.11 4.17
CA ALA A 232 31.56 -29.84 3.78
C ALA A 232 32.76 -29.52 4.68
N ALA A 233 32.95 -28.24 5.05
CA ALA A 233 33.99 -27.82 5.97
C ALA A 233 33.80 -28.44 7.37
N GLU A 234 32.57 -28.46 7.89
CA GLU A 234 32.26 -29.09 9.18
C GLU A 234 32.52 -30.60 9.16
N GLN A 235 32.18 -31.29 8.07
CA GLN A 235 32.47 -32.72 7.91
C GLN A 235 33.98 -32.99 7.92
N VAL A 236 34.77 -32.20 7.21
CA VAL A 236 36.23 -32.31 7.20
C VAL A 236 36.79 -32.03 8.59
N GLU A 237 36.30 -31.01 9.29
CA GLU A 237 36.75 -30.70 10.65
C GLU A 237 36.49 -31.87 11.61
N ARG A 238 35.28 -32.43 11.61
CA ARG A 238 34.95 -33.60 12.45
C ARG A 238 35.81 -34.81 12.10
N GLN A 239 36.07 -35.05 10.82
CA GLN A 239 36.92 -36.15 10.39
C GLN A 239 38.36 -35.96 10.89
N THR A 240 38.92 -34.76 10.78
CA THR A 240 40.28 -34.48 11.28
C THR A 240 40.37 -34.58 12.81
N GLN A 241 39.34 -34.16 13.54
CA GLN A 241 39.26 -34.36 14.99
C GLN A 241 39.22 -35.86 15.35
N PHE A 242 38.45 -36.66 14.61
CA PHE A 242 38.38 -38.10 14.83
C PHE A 242 39.71 -38.80 14.55
N GLU A 243 40.38 -38.47 13.45
CA GLU A 243 41.70 -38.98 13.10
C GLU A 243 42.75 -38.62 14.16
N PHE A 244 42.72 -37.39 14.67
CA PHE A 244 43.58 -36.95 15.77
C PHE A 244 43.36 -37.77 17.05
N MET A 245 42.10 -38.01 17.42
CA MET A 245 41.77 -38.85 18.58
C MET A 245 42.22 -40.30 18.37
N GLN A 246 42.00 -40.88 17.19
CA GLN A 246 42.46 -42.22 16.87
C GLN A 246 43.99 -42.34 16.99
N GLY A 247 44.74 -41.40 16.40
CA GLY A 247 46.20 -41.38 16.51
C GLY A 247 46.70 -41.26 17.96
N THR A 248 46.00 -40.48 18.79
CA THR A 248 46.30 -40.37 20.23
C THR A 248 46.09 -41.70 20.95
N VAL A 249 44.98 -42.39 20.68
CA VAL A 249 44.67 -43.71 21.26
C VAL A 249 45.68 -44.76 20.85
N GLU A 250 46.10 -44.77 19.59
CA GLU A 250 47.12 -45.68 19.07
C GLU A 250 48.49 -45.46 19.74
N LEU A 251 48.89 -44.20 19.92
CA LEU A 251 50.12 -43.85 20.62
C LEU A 251 50.10 -44.34 22.08
N LEU A 252 49.00 -44.10 22.80
CA LEU A 252 48.82 -44.58 24.17
C LEU A 252 48.88 -46.11 24.25
N ARG A 253 48.27 -46.81 23.30
CA ARG A 253 48.32 -48.27 23.22
C ARG A 253 49.75 -48.78 22.96
N ALA A 254 50.50 -48.14 22.07
CA ALA A 254 51.89 -48.50 21.78
C ALA A 254 52.83 -48.27 22.98
N LEU A 255 52.59 -47.21 23.76
CA LEU A 255 53.33 -46.96 25.00
C LEU A 255 53.01 -48.00 26.08
N ALA A 256 51.74 -48.37 26.22
CA ALA A 256 51.32 -49.38 27.17
C ALA A 256 51.86 -50.79 26.86
N GLN A 257 52.09 -51.13 25.59
CA GLN A 257 52.70 -52.41 25.18
C GLN A 257 54.22 -52.49 25.39
N LYS A 258 54.89 -51.36 25.67
CA LYS A 258 56.34 -51.29 25.92
C LYS A 258 56.71 -51.30 27.41
N MET A 259 55.73 -51.25 28.31
CA MET A 259 55.89 -51.48 29.75
C MET A 259 55.55 -52.93 30.09
#